data_AF-A0A9P6LJH3-F1
#
_entry.id   AF-A0A9P6LJH3-F1
#
_cell.length_a   1.000
_cell.length_b   1.000
_cell.length_c   1.000
_cell.angle_alpha   90.00
_cell.angle_beta   90.00
_cell.angle_gamma   90.00
#
_symmetry.space_group_name_H-M   'P 1'
#
loop_
_entity.id
_entity.type
_entity.pdbx_description
1 polymer ?
#
loop_
_entity_poly.entity_id
_entity_poly.type
_entity_poly.pdbx_seq_one_letter_code
_entity_poly.pdbx_strand_id
1 'polypeptide(L)'
;MSMPGAFSPELPPSKPVPSDDKSSKDPPALRLDQPADAYSMHTNDPYYDEASASSSTAALDLPPSYTDDPSSTDVNPSALLADESASPNLFYKEAETGYEIHLSKRLDTDPTYLESHIASLAQLPPRPYVRVRGTHSESVRKRDDKTENKTVVDFDLRLDLTPFLYRDIQARQSWRELRTADNFQKVRRGTVFPTRAPGFGGSSAGGVVEGSKPPTLREWCHRYCASHAGLKTFTLSRLVTGFDEDERLKGRLEDLVRSTHYRGRIDVSFPVQDARVDVYNACRVNRWRYTTWVRWLFYLTFLWIFAWPYLFFRTKRYEVVEAEWPFSRRKRDPQTGKVVGREYVTVSEDQWYNMWARAIYRGIMERRQGELDQRDLRDADGRQDTSFEDVLAGMDGETTRGLVRAGVSAMNVVNRHFGWGGDC
;
A
#
# COMPACT_ATOMS: atom_id res chain seq x y z
N MET A 1 -71.54 18.10 -8.88
CA MET A 1 -71.83 19.37 -9.58
C MET A 1 -70.72 20.36 -9.27
N SER A 2 -70.29 21.11 -10.30
CA SER A 2 -69.39 22.28 -10.30
C SER A 2 -67.87 22.10 -10.11
N MET A 3 -67.16 22.21 -11.24
CA MET A 3 -65.90 22.98 -11.41
C MET A 3 -66.24 24.50 -11.43
N PRO A 4 -65.36 25.52 -11.72
CA PRO A 4 -63.91 25.58 -12.06
C PRO A 4 -63.13 26.80 -11.46
N GLY A 5 -61.87 27.02 -11.92
CA GLY A 5 -61.13 28.30 -11.88
C GLY A 5 -59.61 28.09 -11.75
N ALA A 6 -58.77 28.04 -12.80
CA ALA A 6 -58.31 29.09 -13.73
C ALA A 6 -57.47 30.21 -13.08
N PHE A 7 -56.17 30.28 -13.42
CA PHE A 7 -55.43 31.51 -13.75
C PHE A 7 -54.06 31.17 -14.38
N SER A 8 -53.89 31.56 -15.65
CA SER A 8 -52.59 31.77 -16.33
C SER A 8 -52.15 33.24 -16.16
N PRO A 9 -50.92 33.63 -16.55
CA PRO A 9 -50.75 34.15 -17.92
C PRO A 9 -49.45 33.75 -18.65
N GLU A 10 -49.54 33.77 -19.98
CA GLU A 10 -48.51 33.51 -20.99
C GLU A 10 -47.47 34.63 -21.15
N LEU A 11 -46.33 34.32 -21.78
CA LEU A 11 -45.66 35.07 -22.87
C LEU A 11 -44.42 34.28 -23.42
N PRO A 12 -43.89 34.54 -24.65
CA PRO A 12 -44.18 33.80 -25.90
C PRO A 12 -42.97 33.04 -26.51
N PRO A 13 -43.12 32.32 -27.64
CA PRO A 13 -42.08 31.44 -28.20
C PRO A 13 -41.18 32.13 -29.22
N SER A 14 -39.87 31.81 -29.21
CA SER A 14 -38.93 32.20 -30.26
C SER A 14 -38.51 31.00 -31.12
N LYS A 15 -38.68 31.16 -32.44
CA LYS A 15 -38.26 30.25 -33.53
C LYS A 15 -36.88 30.69 -34.11
N PRO A 16 -36.22 29.87 -34.95
CA PRO A 16 -34.76 29.79 -35.07
C PRO A 16 -34.16 30.27 -36.42
N VAL A 17 -32.83 30.06 -36.58
CA VAL A 17 -31.99 29.97 -37.82
C VAL A 17 -31.32 31.30 -38.28
N PRO A 18 -30.13 31.37 -38.96
CA PRO A 18 -29.27 30.32 -39.58
C PRO A 18 -27.76 30.31 -39.26
N SER A 19 -27.14 29.22 -39.74
CA SER A 19 -25.73 28.92 -40.01
C SER A 19 -25.15 29.62 -41.25
N ASP A 20 -23.82 29.79 -41.27
CA ASP A 20 -22.85 29.62 -42.39
C ASP A 20 -21.56 30.41 -42.05
N ASP A 21 -20.32 30.10 -42.42
CA ASP A 21 -19.57 28.88 -42.78
C ASP A 21 -18.07 29.31 -42.86
N LYS A 22 -17.12 28.36 -42.64
CA LYS A 22 -15.71 28.30 -43.14
C LYS A 22 -14.53 29.17 -42.61
N SER A 23 -13.59 28.45 -41.95
CA SER A 23 -12.17 28.17 -42.31
C SER A 23 -11.07 29.28 -42.39
N SER A 24 -10.07 29.20 -41.49
CA SER A 24 -8.59 29.17 -41.73
C SER A 24 -7.83 29.23 -40.38
N LYS A 25 -7.01 28.24 -39.98
CA LYS A 25 -5.55 28.02 -40.21
C LYS A 25 -4.60 29.13 -39.69
N ASP A 26 -3.82 28.71 -38.68
CA ASP A 26 -2.48 29.13 -38.21
C ASP A 26 -2.27 30.42 -37.37
N PRO A 27 -1.44 30.34 -36.30
CA PRO A 27 -1.07 31.49 -35.45
C PRO A 27 0.13 32.26 -36.02
N PRO A 28 0.26 33.58 -35.75
CA PRO A 28 1.38 34.37 -36.27
C PRO A 28 2.65 34.17 -35.43
N ALA A 29 3.74 33.87 -36.13
CA ALA A 29 5.13 34.09 -35.69
C ALA A 29 5.61 35.46 -36.19
N LEU A 30 6.56 36.11 -35.49
CA LEU A 30 7.53 37.11 -36.01
C LEU A 30 8.54 37.47 -34.87
N ARG A 31 9.78 36.97 -34.95
CA ARG A 31 11.07 37.66 -35.27
C ARG A 31 11.57 38.58 -34.16
N LEU A 32 12.68 38.35 -33.45
CA LEU A 32 14.08 38.05 -33.82
C LEU A 32 14.65 39.02 -34.85
N ASP A 33 15.23 40.13 -34.37
CA ASP A 33 16.40 40.83 -34.95
C ASP A 33 16.98 41.88 -33.97
N GLN A 34 18.22 41.61 -33.50
CA GLN A 34 19.35 42.54 -33.23
C GLN A 34 19.43 43.39 -31.91
N PRO A 35 20.64 43.80 -31.45
CA PRO A 35 21.83 43.00 -31.08
C PRO A 35 22.36 43.27 -29.64
N ALA A 36 23.45 42.56 -29.32
CA ALA A 36 24.24 42.54 -28.10
C ALA A 36 24.82 43.89 -27.64
N ASP A 37 24.84 44.09 -26.32
CA ASP A 37 25.94 44.75 -25.61
C ASP A 37 26.12 44.13 -24.22
N ALA A 38 27.33 43.62 -24.00
CA ALA A 38 27.81 43.09 -22.74
C ALA A 38 28.39 44.23 -21.91
N TYR A 39 27.96 44.37 -20.65
CA TYR A 39 28.73 45.08 -19.64
C TYR A 39 28.77 44.27 -18.34
N SER A 40 29.91 43.60 -18.17
CA SER A 40 30.46 43.24 -16.87
C SER A 40 31.17 44.47 -16.33
N MET A 41 30.88 44.90 -15.10
CA MET A 41 31.82 45.69 -14.30
C MET A 41 31.73 45.28 -12.84
N HIS A 42 32.70 44.46 -12.44
CA HIS A 42 33.34 44.58 -11.14
C HIS A 42 33.86 46.00 -10.95
N THR A 43 33.61 46.59 -9.79
CA THR A 43 34.45 47.69 -9.30
C THR A 43 34.70 47.48 -7.81
N ASN A 44 35.95 47.16 -7.52
CA ASN A 44 36.60 47.28 -6.22
C ASN A 44 36.57 48.73 -5.76
N ASP A 45 36.56 48.95 -4.45
CA ASP A 45 37.22 50.12 -3.85
C ASP A 45 37.53 49.88 -2.35
N PRO A 46 38.46 50.63 -1.75
CA PRO A 46 39.63 50.04 -1.10
C PRO A 46 39.72 50.31 0.41
N TYR A 47 40.67 49.58 0.99
CA TYR A 47 41.12 49.55 2.38
C TYR A 47 41.63 50.90 2.92
N TYR A 48 41.26 51.24 4.17
CA TYR A 48 42.16 51.87 5.15
C TYR A 48 41.78 51.44 6.58
N ASP A 49 42.81 51.02 7.31
CA ASP A 49 42.83 50.67 8.74
C ASP A 49 42.65 51.90 9.65
N GLU A 50 41.91 51.74 10.74
CA GLU A 50 42.25 52.45 11.98
C GLU A 50 41.93 51.59 13.21
N ALA A 51 42.98 51.32 13.98
CA ALA A 51 42.94 50.55 15.22
C ALA A 51 42.49 51.43 16.38
N SER A 52 41.53 50.97 17.19
CA SER A 52 41.40 51.38 18.59
C SER A 52 40.61 50.35 19.38
N ALA A 53 41.25 49.90 20.46
CA ALA A 53 40.80 48.86 21.37
C ALA A 53 39.59 49.28 22.21
N SER A 54 38.64 48.35 22.41
CA SER A 54 38.12 48.00 23.75
C SER A 54 36.94 47.03 23.67
N SER A 55 37.18 45.82 24.20
CA SER A 55 36.31 44.98 25.02
C SER A 55 34.84 44.70 24.63
N SER A 56 34.66 43.42 24.27
CA SER A 56 33.71 42.46 24.85
C SER A 56 32.28 42.34 24.30
N THR A 57 31.96 41.09 23.95
CA THR A 57 30.66 40.40 23.85
C THR A 57 29.83 40.54 22.56
N ALA A 58 30.02 39.60 21.63
CA ALA A 58 28.95 38.90 20.88
C ALA A 58 29.52 37.83 19.91
N ALA A 59 28.93 36.62 19.94
CA ALA A 59 28.91 35.57 18.89
C ALA A 59 30.27 35.06 18.35
N LEU A 60 30.76 33.82 18.56
CA LEU A 60 30.11 32.50 18.66
C LEU A 60 28.96 32.31 17.66
N ASP A 61 29.24 32.44 16.37
CA ASP A 61 28.47 31.75 15.33
C ASP A 61 29.32 31.49 14.07
N LEU A 62 30.21 30.51 14.15
CA LEU A 62 30.82 29.88 12.98
C LEU A 62 30.46 28.39 13.01
N PRO A 63 29.88 27.82 11.94
CA PRO A 63 29.60 26.38 11.88
C PRO A 63 30.92 25.59 11.90
N PRO A 64 30.98 24.44 12.59
CA PRO A 64 32.21 23.66 12.70
C PRO A 64 32.66 23.13 11.34
N SER A 65 33.93 23.41 11.01
CA SER A 65 34.63 22.85 9.86
C SER A 65 34.88 21.35 10.11
N TYR A 66 34.29 20.50 9.28
CA TYR A 66 34.44 19.06 9.37
C TYR A 66 35.89 18.67 9.04
N THR A 67 36.57 18.09 10.02
CA THR A 67 37.89 17.47 9.84
C THR A 67 37.63 15.97 9.70
N ASP A 68 38.03 15.37 8.58
CA ASP A 68 37.88 13.94 8.32
C ASP A 68 38.82 13.13 9.23
N ASP A 69 38.26 12.49 10.26
CA ASP A 69 38.91 11.43 11.04
C ASP A 69 38.60 10.06 10.39
N PRO A 70 39.60 9.31 9.88
CA PRO A 70 39.38 8.02 9.26
C PRO A 70 39.33 6.90 10.30
N SER A 71 38.22 6.79 11.05
CA SER A 71 37.95 5.57 11.83
C SER A 71 36.47 5.26 12.08
N SER A 72 35.57 5.66 11.18
CA SER A 72 34.20 5.16 11.16
C SER A 72 34.04 4.16 10.03
N THR A 73 33.64 2.94 10.38
CA THR A 73 33.25 1.88 9.44
C THR A 73 32.20 2.43 8.49
N ASP A 74 32.57 2.61 7.22
CA ASP A 74 31.68 3.07 6.15
C ASP A 74 30.52 2.10 5.94
N VAL A 75 29.42 2.31 6.66
CA VAL A 75 28.12 1.76 6.27
C VAL A 75 27.62 2.63 5.14
N ASN A 76 27.99 2.24 3.93
CA ASN A 76 27.60 2.87 2.68
C ASN A 76 26.06 3.03 2.62
N PRO A 77 25.48 4.24 2.76
CA PRO A 77 24.02 4.41 2.75
C PRO A 77 23.42 4.14 1.36
N SER A 78 24.26 4.08 0.33
CA SER A 78 23.86 3.76 -1.05
C SER A 78 23.60 2.26 -1.29
N ALA A 79 23.93 1.37 -0.36
CA ALA A 79 23.48 -0.04 -0.41
C ALA A 79 22.01 -0.21 0.05
N LEU A 80 21.38 0.84 0.60
CA LEU A 80 20.03 0.81 1.18
C LEU A 80 18.93 1.36 0.25
N LEU A 81 19.29 1.84 -0.94
CA LEU A 81 18.37 2.24 -2.01
C LEU A 81 18.33 1.22 -3.18
N ALA A 82 19.10 0.15 -3.07
CA ALA A 82 19.08 -0.94 -4.03
C ALA A 82 18.16 -2.05 -3.52
N ASP A 83 16.86 -1.97 -3.81
CA ASP A 83 16.09 -3.21 -4.02
C ASP A 83 14.75 -3.05 -4.74
N GLU A 84 14.25 -1.82 -4.93
CA GLU A 84 13.00 -1.65 -5.70
C GLU A 84 13.23 -1.71 -7.22
N SER A 85 14.46 -1.49 -7.70
CA SER A 85 14.73 -1.32 -9.13
C SER A 85 15.34 -2.52 -9.87
N ALA A 86 15.76 -3.60 -9.22
CA ALA A 86 16.16 -4.82 -9.93
C ALA A 86 16.36 -6.03 -8.99
N SER A 87 15.30 -6.56 -8.38
CA SER A 87 15.32 -7.99 -8.08
C SER A 87 15.60 -8.72 -9.41
N PRO A 88 16.74 -9.39 -9.61
CA PRO A 88 17.13 -9.92 -10.93
C PRO A 88 16.17 -11.00 -11.45
N ASN A 89 15.30 -11.49 -10.56
CA ASN A 89 14.27 -12.49 -10.86
C ASN A 89 12.87 -11.87 -11.01
N LEU A 90 12.66 -10.59 -10.69
CA LEU A 90 11.36 -9.93 -10.80
C LEU A 90 11.02 -9.75 -12.28
N PHE A 91 9.90 -10.33 -12.68
CA PHE A 91 9.45 -10.34 -14.06
C PHE A 91 8.26 -9.40 -14.28
N TYR A 92 7.39 -9.28 -13.29
CA TYR A 92 6.23 -8.40 -13.32
C TYR A 92 5.82 -8.02 -11.90
N LYS A 93 5.43 -6.76 -11.70
CA LYS A 93 4.82 -6.27 -10.47
C LYS A 93 3.54 -5.51 -10.84
N GLU A 94 2.43 -5.85 -10.19
CA GLU A 94 1.15 -5.15 -10.34
C GLU A 94 1.12 -3.91 -9.46
N ALA A 95 0.73 -2.76 -10.01
CA ALA A 95 0.75 -1.48 -9.31
C ALA A 95 -0.30 -1.38 -8.19
N GLU A 96 -1.53 -1.87 -8.44
CA GLU A 96 -2.65 -1.73 -7.49
C GLU A 96 -2.51 -2.63 -6.25
N THR A 97 -2.09 -3.88 -6.45
CA THR A 97 -2.06 -4.92 -5.40
C THR A 97 -0.66 -5.17 -4.86
N GLY A 98 0.39 -4.73 -5.57
CA GLY A 98 1.76 -5.12 -5.27
C GLY A 98 2.04 -6.60 -5.55
N TYR A 99 1.21 -7.28 -6.37
CA TYR A 99 1.43 -8.68 -6.70
C TYR A 99 2.71 -8.84 -7.54
N GLU A 100 3.64 -9.63 -7.02
CA GLU A 100 4.97 -9.82 -7.61
C GLU A 100 5.11 -11.19 -8.26
N ILE A 101 5.71 -11.20 -9.44
CA ILE A 101 5.93 -12.39 -10.25
C ILE A 101 7.41 -12.54 -10.49
N HIS A 102 7.96 -13.65 -10.04
CA HIS A 102 9.37 -13.97 -10.20
C HIS A 102 9.53 -15.10 -11.22
N LEU A 103 10.45 -14.93 -12.17
CA LEU A 103 10.70 -15.91 -13.23
C LEU A 103 12.20 -16.04 -13.46
N SER A 104 12.80 -17.15 -13.00
CA SER A 104 14.18 -17.46 -13.37
C SER A 104 14.44 -18.96 -13.42
N LYS A 105 15.39 -19.37 -14.27
CA LYS A 105 15.76 -20.78 -14.43
C LYS A 105 16.41 -21.33 -13.15
N ARG A 106 17.15 -20.48 -12.42
CA ARG A 106 17.82 -20.88 -11.16
C ARG A 106 16.81 -21.21 -10.06
N LEU A 107 15.73 -20.42 -9.94
CA LEU A 107 14.64 -20.68 -8.98
C LEU A 107 13.88 -21.98 -9.27
N ASP A 108 13.95 -22.49 -10.50
CA ASP A 108 13.31 -23.74 -10.91
C ASP A 108 14.20 -24.97 -10.62
N THR A 109 15.51 -24.84 -10.82
CA THR A 109 16.44 -25.97 -10.74
C THR A 109 17.11 -26.16 -9.38
N ASP A 110 17.41 -25.07 -8.67
CA ASP A 110 18.19 -25.11 -7.43
C ASP A 110 17.29 -24.88 -6.20
N PRO A 111 17.06 -25.92 -5.37
CA PRO A 111 16.20 -25.81 -4.20
C PRO A 111 16.79 -24.93 -3.10
N THR A 112 18.12 -24.86 -2.99
CA THR A 112 18.79 -24.05 -1.95
C THR A 112 18.72 -22.57 -2.28
N TYR A 113 18.91 -22.23 -3.56
CA TYR A 113 18.72 -20.87 -4.03
C TYR A 113 17.25 -20.42 -3.88
N LEU A 114 16.29 -21.27 -4.22
CA LEU A 114 14.86 -20.98 -4.02
C LEU A 114 14.53 -20.75 -2.54
N GLU A 115 15.05 -21.57 -1.63
CA GLU A 115 14.86 -21.40 -0.20
C GLU A 115 15.40 -20.05 0.29
N SER A 116 16.65 -19.70 -0.08
CA SER A 116 17.26 -18.43 0.32
C SER A 116 16.52 -17.22 -0.26
N HIS A 117 16.01 -17.33 -1.49
CA HIS A 117 15.24 -16.29 -2.17
C HIS A 117 13.84 -16.11 -1.57
N ILE A 118 13.15 -17.19 -1.21
CA ILE A 118 11.86 -17.10 -0.50
C ILE A 118 12.07 -16.53 0.90
N ALA A 119 13.15 -16.92 1.59
CA ALA A 119 13.49 -16.39 2.89
C ALA A 119 13.80 -14.89 2.84
N SER A 120 14.49 -14.39 1.80
CA SER A 120 14.71 -12.95 1.63
C SER A 120 13.42 -12.20 1.32
N LEU A 121 12.57 -12.72 0.42
CA LEU A 121 11.26 -12.13 0.12
C LEU A 121 10.33 -12.10 1.33
N ALA A 122 10.43 -13.08 2.23
CA ALA A 122 9.67 -13.11 3.48
C ALA A 122 10.14 -12.05 4.50
N GLN A 123 11.32 -11.45 4.31
CA GLN A 123 11.80 -10.34 5.14
C GLN A 123 11.15 -9.01 4.77
N LEU A 124 10.64 -8.89 3.54
CA LEU A 124 9.91 -7.71 3.10
C LEU A 124 8.50 -7.73 3.70
N PRO A 125 8.05 -6.63 4.33
CA PRO A 125 6.73 -6.57 4.94
C PRO A 125 5.63 -6.52 3.86
N PRO A 126 4.43 -7.04 4.15
CA PRO A 126 3.23 -6.62 3.43
C PRO A 126 2.92 -5.15 3.76
N ARG A 127 2.15 -4.49 2.89
CA ARG A 127 1.67 -3.11 3.08
C ARG A 127 0.18 -3.08 3.41
N PRO A 128 -0.21 -3.25 4.69
CA PRO A 128 -1.60 -3.09 5.11
C PRO A 128 -2.02 -1.63 5.11
N TYR A 129 -3.24 -1.35 4.67
CA TYR A 129 -3.85 -0.02 4.71
C TYR A 129 -5.20 -0.05 5.43
N VAL A 130 -5.57 1.07 6.04
CA VAL A 130 -6.97 1.37 6.38
C VAL A 130 -7.55 2.23 5.29
N ARG A 131 -8.63 1.78 4.65
CA ARG A 131 -9.36 2.55 3.63
C ARG A 131 -10.74 2.92 4.13
N VAL A 132 -11.04 4.22 4.14
CA VAL A 132 -12.33 4.78 4.53
C VAL A 132 -12.94 5.50 3.32
N ARG A 133 -14.02 4.94 2.77
CA ARG A 133 -14.65 5.43 1.54
C ARG A 133 -16.10 5.80 1.78
N GLY A 134 -16.48 7.00 1.36
CA GLY A 134 -17.87 7.48 1.32
C GLY A 134 -18.40 7.53 -0.11
N THR A 135 -19.55 6.91 -0.37
CA THR A 135 -20.23 7.01 -1.66
C THR A 135 -21.71 7.38 -1.52
N HIS A 136 -22.23 8.15 -2.47
CA HIS A 136 -23.65 8.37 -2.61
C HIS A 136 -24.12 8.03 -4.03
N SER A 137 -25.41 7.76 -4.17
CA SER A 137 -26.04 7.46 -5.45
C SER A 137 -26.79 8.69 -5.95
N GLU A 138 -26.46 9.16 -7.15
CA GLU A 138 -27.17 10.21 -7.86
C GLU A 138 -28.01 9.60 -8.98
N SER A 139 -29.26 10.04 -9.14
CA SER A 139 -30.10 9.66 -10.28
C SER A 139 -29.93 10.67 -11.41
N VAL A 140 -29.30 10.25 -12.51
CA VAL A 140 -29.08 11.10 -13.68
C VAL A 140 -30.11 10.74 -14.75
N ARG A 141 -30.92 11.72 -15.17
CA ARG A 141 -31.83 11.56 -16.31
C ARG A 141 -31.05 11.70 -17.61
N LYS A 142 -31.02 10.65 -18.43
CA LYS A 142 -30.47 10.73 -19.79
C LYS A 142 -31.52 11.24 -20.78
N ARG A 143 -31.03 11.67 -21.94
CA ARG A 143 -31.80 12.21 -23.09
C ARG A 143 -32.87 11.24 -23.64
N ASP A 144 -32.84 9.97 -23.24
CA ASP A 144 -33.68 8.87 -23.72
C ASP A 144 -34.75 8.44 -22.68
N ASP A 145 -35.15 9.35 -21.78
CA ASP A 145 -36.14 9.15 -20.69
C ASP A 145 -35.82 8.02 -19.68
N LYS A 146 -34.62 7.44 -19.79
CA LYS A 146 -34.09 6.45 -18.85
C LYS A 146 -33.34 7.15 -17.72
N THR A 147 -33.69 6.80 -16.49
CA THR A 147 -32.97 7.23 -15.29
C THR A 147 -31.90 6.20 -14.95
N GLU A 148 -30.65 6.63 -14.82
CA GLU A 148 -29.53 5.79 -14.42
C GLU A 148 -29.02 6.24 -13.04
N ASN A 149 -28.81 5.28 -12.14
CA ASN A 149 -28.21 5.55 -10.84
C ASN A 149 -26.69 5.49 -10.95
N LYS A 150 -26.02 6.64 -10.78
CA LYS A 150 -24.57 6.75 -10.77
C LYS A 150 -24.07 6.82 -9.33
N THR A 151 -23.16 5.92 -8.97
CA THR A 151 -22.45 5.99 -7.68
C THR A 151 -21.29 6.96 -7.79
N VAL A 152 -21.29 8.00 -6.96
CA VAL A 152 -20.23 9.02 -6.89
C VAL A 152 -19.45 8.83 -5.58
N VAL A 153 -18.12 8.97 -5.66
CA VAL A 153 -17.23 8.90 -4.51
C VAL A 153 -17.07 10.31 -3.94
N ASP A 154 -17.49 10.49 -2.69
CA ASP A 154 -17.38 11.78 -2.00
C ASP A 154 -15.99 11.96 -1.39
N PHE A 155 -15.47 10.92 -0.77
CA PHE A 155 -14.13 10.86 -0.20
C PHE A 155 -13.63 9.42 -0.21
N ASP A 156 -12.31 9.25 -0.33
CA ASP A 156 -11.62 7.95 -0.31
C ASP A 156 -10.25 8.15 0.32
N LEU A 157 -10.16 7.86 1.62
CA LEU A 157 -8.94 8.06 2.41
C LEU A 157 -8.25 6.72 2.61
N ARG A 158 -6.92 6.69 2.42
CA ARG A 158 -6.07 5.52 2.68
C ARG A 158 -5.01 5.89 3.73
N LEU A 159 -4.75 4.99 4.68
CA LEU A 159 -3.74 5.19 5.72
C LEU A 159 -2.83 3.97 5.78
N ASP A 160 -1.51 4.16 5.65
CA ASP A 160 -0.53 3.08 5.72
C ASP A 160 -0.34 2.59 7.18
N LEU A 161 -0.48 1.28 7.38
CA LEU A 161 -0.24 0.60 8.66
C LEU A 161 1.15 -0.07 8.73
N THR A 162 1.89 -0.12 7.64
CA THR A 162 3.23 -0.72 7.53
C THR A 162 4.21 -0.25 8.62
N PRO A 163 4.28 1.05 9.00
CA PRO A 163 5.23 1.49 10.02
C PRO A 163 5.02 0.83 11.38
N PHE A 164 3.78 0.44 11.69
CA PHE A 164 3.43 -0.15 12.98
C PHE A 164 3.74 -1.65 13.09
N LEU A 165 4.11 -2.30 11.97
CA LEU A 165 4.56 -3.70 11.93
C LEU A 165 5.99 -3.89 12.45
N TYR A 166 6.75 -2.81 12.61
CA TYR A 166 8.13 -2.83 13.09
C TYR A 166 8.21 -2.40 14.55
N ARG A 167 8.86 -3.21 15.39
CA ARG A 167 9.21 -2.82 16.76
C ARG A 167 10.24 -1.70 16.76
N ASP A 168 11.24 -1.83 15.88
CA ASP A 168 12.22 -0.80 15.58
C ASP A 168 12.42 -0.74 14.08
N ILE A 169 12.02 0.37 13.48
CA ILE A 169 12.06 0.58 12.02
C ILE A 169 13.51 0.82 11.57
N GLN A 170 14.33 1.49 12.38
CA GLN A 170 15.73 1.77 12.04
C GLN A 170 16.54 0.48 12.01
N ALA A 171 16.33 -0.39 13.00
CA ALA A 171 16.97 -1.71 13.07
C ALA A 171 16.24 -2.80 12.26
N ARG A 172 15.13 -2.47 11.57
CA ARG A 172 14.24 -3.41 10.86
C ARG A 172 13.84 -4.62 11.71
N GLN A 173 13.69 -4.42 13.01
CA GLN A 173 13.25 -5.45 13.93
C GLN A 173 11.73 -5.50 13.91
N SER A 174 11.16 -6.56 13.34
CA SER A 174 9.74 -6.85 13.37
C SER A 174 9.48 -8.20 14.02
N TRP A 175 8.27 -8.38 14.53
CA TRP A 175 7.77 -9.71 14.78
C TRP A 175 7.41 -10.32 13.43
N ARG A 176 8.14 -11.36 13.03
CA ARG A 176 7.87 -12.11 11.82
C ARG A 176 8.06 -13.58 12.07
N GLU A 177 7.23 -14.40 11.46
CA GLU A 177 7.33 -15.85 11.55
C GLU A 177 7.06 -16.45 10.17
N LEU A 178 8.02 -17.22 9.65
CA LEU A 178 7.83 -17.95 8.41
C LEU A 178 7.22 -19.32 8.73
N ARG A 179 5.99 -19.53 8.29
CA ARG A 179 5.24 -20.77 8.48
C ARG A 179 5.09 -21.53 7.18
N THR A 180 5.08 -22.84 7.31
CA THR A 180 4.77 -23.78 6.23
C THR A 180 3.43 -24.42 6.48
N ALA A 181 2.70 -24.73 5.42
CA ALA A 181 1.35 -25.26 5.50
C ALA A 181 1.24 -26.53 6.35
N ASP A 182 0.45 -26.44 7.41
CA ASP A 182 0.20 -27.53 8.35
C ASP A 182 -0.55 -28.69 7.69
N ASN A 183 -0.35 -29.93 8.13
CA ASN A 183 -0.86 -31.13 7.47
C ASN A 183 -2.39 -31.17 7.32
N PHE A 184 -3.12 -30.56 8.25
CA PHE A 184 -4.58 -30.47 8.22
C PHE A 184 -5.12 -29.32 7.35
N GLN A 185 -4.27 -28.34 7.03
CA GLN A 185 -4.65 -27.18 6.22
C GLN A 185 -4.87 -27.62 4.77
N LYS A 186 -6.00 -27.19 4.20
CA LYS A 186 -6.35 -27.48 2.82
C LYS A 186 -5.71 -26.44 1.90
N VAL A 187 -4.54 -26.76 1.37
CA VAL A 187 -3.75 -25.86 0.50
C VAL A 187 -3.34 -26.56 -0.79
N ARG A 188 -2.85 -25.81 -1.78
CA ARG A 188 -2.32 -26.41 -3.01
C ARG A 188 -0.88 -26.86 -2.77
N ARG A 189 -0.65 -28.17 -2.70
CA ARG A 189 0.65 -28.80 -2.37
C ARG A 189 1.34 -29.38 -3.61
N GLY A 190 1.37 -28.63 -4.71
CA GLY A 190 1.71 -29.17 -6.03
C GLY A 190 0.52 -29.78 -6.76
N THR A 191 -0.70 -29.39 -6.37
CA THR A 191 -1.98 -29.83 -6.95
C THR A 191 -2.70 -28.66 -7.60
N VAL A 192 -3.70 -28.97 -8.44
CA VAL A 192 -4.57 -27.95 -9.05
C VAL A 192 -5.61 -27.48 -8.04
N PHE A 193 -6.22 -28.43 -7.33
CA PHE A 193 -7.19 -28.18 -6.28
C PHE A 193 -6.53 -28.26 -4.91
N PRO A 194 -6.98 -27.46 -3.94
CA PRO A 194 -6.42 -27.47 -2.60
C PRO A 194 -6.75 -28.78 -1.90
N THR A 195 -5.75 -29.41 -1.29
CA THR A 195 -5.81 -30.74 -0.66
C THR A 195 -5.07 -30.72 0.67
N ARG A 196 -5.50 -31.60 1.60
CA ARG A 196 -4.76 -31.83 2.85
C ARG A 196 -3.51 -32.68 2.58
N ALA A 197 -2.62 -32.78 3.56
CA ALA A 197 -1.47 -33.67 3.44
C ALA A 197 -1.94 -35.12 3.18
N PRO A 198 -1.18 -35.92 2.41
CA PRO A 198 -1.47 -37.33 2.20
C PRO A 198 -1.63 -38.06 3.55
N GLY A 199 -2.71 -38.82 3.72
CA GLY A 199 -3.04 -39.49 4.99
C GLY A 199 -3.86 -38.67 5.99
N PHE A 200 -4.14 -37.39 5.71
CA PHE A 200 -4.90 -36.49 6.60
C PHE A 200 -6.28 -36.08 6.00
N GLY A 201 -6.74 -36.76 4.94
CA GLY A 201 -8.03 -36.52 4.27
C GLY A 201 -9.02 -37.68 4.46
N GLY A 202 -10.23 -37.37 4.91
CA GLY A 202 -11.31 -38.34 5.10
C GLY A 202 -11.73 -39.02 3.80
N SER A 203 -12.02 -40.33 3.91
CA SER A 203 -12.46 -41.30 2.89
C SER A 203 -11.40 -42.22 2.26
N SER A 204 -10.10 -41.93 2.37
CA SER A 204 -9.03 -42.88 1.98
C SER A 204 -7.81 -42.84 2.90
N ALA A 205 -8.03 -42.58 4.18
CA ALA A 205 -7.01 -42.62 5.23
C ALA A 205 -6.58 -44.07 5.53
N GLY A 206 -5.97 -44.73 4.54
CA GLY A 206 -5.16 -45.91 4.75
C GLY A 206 -3.84 -45.48 5.39
N GLY A 207 -3.82 -45.43 6.72
CA GLY A 207 -2.64 -45.10 7.51
C GLY A 207 -2.51 -43.60 7.81
N VAL A 208 -3.13 -43.16 8.89
CA VAL A 208 -2.68 -41.95 9.58
C VAL A 208 -1.24 -42.21 9.99
N VAL A 209 -0.27 -41.52 9.38
CA VAL A 209 1.10 -41.50 9.91
C VAL A 209 1.07 -40.54 11.11
N GLU A 210 0.59 -41.05 12.25
CA GLU A 210 0.68 -40.36 13.54
C GLU A 210 2.14 -39.93 13.75
N GLY A 211 2.37 -38.62 13.83
CA GLY A 211 3.70 -38.05 14.06
C GLY A 211 4.45 -37.51 12.83
N SER A 212 3.86 -37.49 11.62
CA SER A 212 4.50 -36.81 10.49
C SER A 212 4.56 -35.29 10.73
N LYS A 213 5.77 -34.76 10.97
CA LYS A 213 6.02 -33.32 11.13
C LYS A 213 5.63 -32.58 9.83
N PRO A 214 5.05 -31.36 9.89
CA PRO A 214 4.80 -30.57 8.70
C PRO A 214 6.10 -30.39 7.90
N PRO A 215 6.07 -30.54 6.56
CA PRO A 215 7.28 -30.44 5.74
C PRO A 215 7.89 -29.04 5.85
N THR A 216 9.21 -28.99 6.03
CA THR A 216 9.96 -27.73 6.13
C THR A 216 9.96 -26.95 4.80
N LEU A 217 10.34 -25.67 4.85
CA LEU A 217 10.47 -24.83 3.65
C LEU A 217 11.42 -25.50 2.64
N ARG A 218 12.57 -25.97 3.12
CA ARG A 218 13.55 -26.71 2.33
C ARG A 218 12.94 -27.91 1.61
N GLU A 219 12.15 -28.72 2.31
CA GLU A 219 11.46 -29.86 1.69
C GLU A 219 10.48 -29.44 0.59
N TRP A 220 9.73 -28.35 0.80
CA TRP A 220 8.85 -27.81 -0.24
C TRP A 220 9.61 -27.29 -1.44
N CYS A 221 10.73 -26.61 -1.24
CA CYS A 221 11.62 -26.16 -2.32
C CYS A 221 12.18 -27.37 -3.10
N HIS A 222 12.63 -28.42 -2.41
CA HIS A 222 13.06 -29.67 -3.05
C HIS A 222 11.94 -30.33 -3.86
N ARG A 223 10.72 -30.42 -3.32
CA ARG A 223 9.55 -30.98 -4.04
C ARG A 223 9.18 -30.16 -5.26
N TYR A 224 9.26 -28.83 -5.16
CA TYR A 224 9.03 -27.93 -6.27
C TYR A 224 10.05 -28.15 -7.39
N CYS A 225 11.35 -28.16 -7.09
CA CYS A 225 12.41 -28.37 -8.08
C CYS A 225 12.37 -29.79 -8.68
N ALA A 226 12.09 -30.82 -7.88
CA ALA A 226 11.97 -32.20 -8.34
C ALA A 226 10.69 -32.48 -9.17
N SER A 227 9.72 -31.56 -9.18
CA SER A 227 8.49 -31.72 -9.94
C SER A 227 8.75 -31.57 -11.44
N HIS A 228 8.41 -32.62 -12.19
CA HIS A 228 8.46 -32.67 -13.66
C HIS A 228 7.27 -31.94 -14.32
N ALA A 229 6.48 -31.20 -13.55
CA ALA A 229 5.35 -30.43 -14.07
C ALA A 229 5.87 -29.30 -14.96
N GLY A 230 5.48 -29.31 -16.24
CA GLY A 230 5.93 -28.26 -17.17
C GLY A 230 5.37 -26.87 -16.88
N LEU A 231 4.35 -26.74 -16.01
CA LEU A 231 3.80 -25.48 -15.51
C LEU A 231 3.64 -25.64 -14.01
N LYS A 232 4.44 -24.89 -13.25
CA LYS A 232 4.36 -24.88 -11.80
C LYS A 232 4.61 -23.48 -11.26
N THR A 233 4.01 -23.21 -10.11
CA THR A 233 4.09 -21.93 -9.41
C THR A 233 4.28 -22.20 -7.93
N PHE A 234 5.24 -21.51 -7.32
CA PHE A 234 5.48 -21.51 -5.89
C PHE A 234 5.06 -20.16 -5.33
N THR A 235 4.10 -20.16 -4.41
CA THR A 235 3.49 -18.93 -3.87
C THR A 235 3.96 -18.73 -2.44
N LEU A 236 4.48 -17.53 -2.17
CA LEU A 236 4.68 -16.97 -0.84
C LEU A 236 3.53 -16.01 -0.56
N SER A 237 2.79 -16.27 0.51
CA SER A 237 1.74 -15.37 1.01
C SER A 237 2.24 -14.66 2.26
N ARG A 238 2.15 -13.33 2.31
CA ARG A 238 2.42 -12.52 3.50
C ARG A 238 1.08 -12.20 4.15
N LEU A 239 0.92 -12.55 5.42
CA LEU A 239 -0.32 -12.39 6.17
C LEU A 239 -0.08 -11.45 7.34
N VAL A 240 -0.88 -10.39 7.43
CA VAL A 240 -0.92 -9.55 8.64
C VAL A 240 -1.89 -10.22 9.60
N THR A 241 -1.45 -10.50 10.82
CA THR A 241 -2.28 -11.21 11.82
C THR A 241 -2.41 -10.39 13.10
N GLY A 242 -3.49 -10.62 13.86
CA GLY A 242 -3.66 -9.97 15.16
C GLY A 242 -3.87 -8.45 15.10
N PHE A 243 -4.09 -7.88 13.93
CA PHE A 243 -4.89 -6.66 13.87
C PHE A 243 -6.31 -7.11 14.20
N ASP A 244 -6.99 -6.47 15.15
CA ASP A 244 -8.40 -6.81 15.41
C ASP A 244 -9.26 -6.39 14.21
N GLU A 245 -9.30 -7.30 13.24
CA GLU A 245 -9.99 -7.19 11.96
C GLU A 245 -11.49 -6.94 12.20
N ASP A 246 -11.89 -5.72 11.84
CA ASP A 246 -13.13 -5.37 11.17
C ASP A 246 -14.35 -4.91 11.96
N GLU A 247 -14.51 -5.13 13.26
CA GLU A 247 -15.77 -4.66 13.91
C GLU A 247 -15.59 -3.43 14.80
N ARG A 248 -14.68 -3.46 15.78
CA ARG A 248 -14.56 -2.36 16.74
C ARG A 248 -13.94 -1.11 16.11
N LEU A 249 -12.80 -1.25 15.43
CA LEU A 249 -12.15 -0.11 14.77
C LEU A 249 -13.02 0.41 13.62
N LYS A 250 -13.61 -0.49 12.84
CA LYS A 250 -14.58 -0.15 11.79
C LYS A 250 -15.77 0.63 12.34
N GLY A 251 -16.41 0.14 13.40
CA GLY A 251 -17.53 0.83 14.05
C GLY A 251 -17.15 2.24 14.50
N ARG A 252 -15.97 2.41 15.12
CA ARG A 252 -15.48 3.75 15.51
C ARG A 252 -15.16 4.68 14.34
N LEU A 253 -14.64 4.14 13.24
CA LEU A 253 -14.40 4.91 12.02
C LEU A 253 -15.72 5.28 11.33
N GLU A 254 -16.69 4.37 11.32
CA GLU A 254 -18.05 4.64 10.83
C GLU A 254 -18.72 5.72 11.70
N ASP A 255 -18.66 5.61 13.02
CA ASP A 255 -19.18 6.62 13.96
C ASP A 255 -18.52 7.98 13.76
N LEU A 256 -17.19 8.00 13.55
CA LEU A 256 -16.45 9.22 13.24
C LEU A 256 -16.96 9.87 11.95
N VAL A 257 -17.15 9.09 10.88
CA VAL A 257 -17.72 9.59 9.63
C VAL A 257 -19.17 10.05 9.82
N ARG A 258 -19.97 9.36 10.63
CA ARG A 258 -21.35 9.78 10.93
C ARG A 258 -21.39 11.08 11.72
N SER A 259 -20.40 11.34 12.57
CA SER A 259 -20.27 12.60 13.31
C SER A 259 -20.04 13.81 12.39
N THR A 260 -19.53 13.59 11.16
CA THR A 260 -19.41 14.65 10.14
C THR A 260 -20.75 14.97 9.45
N HIS A 261 -21.87 14.45 9.95
CA HIS A 261 -23.20 14.49 9.33
C HIS A 261 -23.27 13.85 7.93
N TYR A 262 -22.34 12.96 7.60
CA TYR A 262 -22.38 12.23 6.33
C TYR A 262 -23.55 11.21 6.33
N ARG A 263 -24.39 11.27 5.30
CA ARG A 263 -25.59 10.41 5.13
C ARG A 263 -25.46 9.38 4.02
N GLY A 264 -24.34 9.37 3.30
CA GLY A 264 -24.09 8.39 2.25
C GLY A 264 -23.74 7.00 2.79
N ARG A 265 -23.36 6.11 1.87
CA ARG A 265 -22.87 4.78 2.19
C ARG A 265 -21.40 4.89 2.60
N ILE A 266 -21.06 4.26 3.72
CA ILE A 266 -19.70 4.20 4.25
C ILE A 266 -19.17 2.79 4.03
N ASP A 267 -17.95 2.69 3.54
CA ASP A 267 -17.23 1.43 3.36
C ASP A 267 -15.84 1.57 3.98
N VAL A 268 -15.61 0.86 5.09
CA VAL A 268 -14.30 0.75 5.74
C VAL A 268 -13.75 -0.64 5.43
N SER A 269 -12.57 -0.67 4.81
CA SER A 269 -11.89 -1.89 4.39
C SER A 269 -10.40 -1.83 4.76
N PHE A 270 -9.78 -3.00 4.88
CA PHE A 270 -8.37 -3.15 5.26
C PHE A 270 -7.58 -3.86 4.17
N PRO A 271 -7.37 -3.22 3.00
CA PRO A 271 -6.62 -3.85 1.91
C PRO A 271 -5.16 -4.03 2.29
N VAL A 272 -4.58 -5.17 1.90
CA VAL A 272 -3.16 -5.48 2.09
C VAL A 272 -2.49 -5.59 0.73
N GLN A 273 -1.56 -4.67 0.45
CA GLN A 273 -0.70 -4.70 -0.74
C GLN A 273 0.59 -5.47 -0.47
N ASP A 274 1.30 -5.85 -1.54
CA ASP A 274 2.52 -6.67 -1.50
C ASP A 274 2.31 -7.99 -0.71
N ALA A 275 1.08 -8.50 -0.67
CA ALA A 275 0.70 -9.67 0.14
C ALA A 275 1.08 -11.00 -0.53
N ARG A 276 1.31 -11.03 -1.84
CA ARG A 276 1.50 -12.28 -2.59
C ARG A 276 2.66 -12.18 -3.56
N VAL A 277 3.54 -13.18 -3.52
CA VAL A 277 4.62 -13.36 -4.49
C VAL A 277 4.51 -14.74 -5.11
N ASP A 278 4.46 -14.79 -6.44
CA ASP A 278 4.43 -16.03 -7.20
C ASP A 278 5.73 -16.25 -7.97
N VAL A 279 6.44 -17.30 -7.63
CA VAL A 279 7.63 -17.78 -8.34
C VAL A 279 7.20 -18.82 -9.37
N TYR A 280 7.31 -18.48 -10.65
CA TYR A 280 6.97 -19.36 -11.76
C TYR A 280 8.18 -20.13 -12.27
N ASN A 281 7.94 -21.33 -12.81
CA ASN A 281 8.96 -22.07 -13.54
C ASN A 281 9.32 -21.38 -14.87
N ALA A 282 10.58 -21.52 -15.27
CA ALA A 282 11.10 -20.89 -16.47
C ALA A 282 10.60 -21.61 -17.74
N CYS A 283 9.39 -21.27 -18.18
CA CYS A 283 8.82 -21.80 -19.42
C CYS A 283 8.25 -20.68 -20.30
N ARG A 284 8.25 -20.93 -21.62
CA ARG A 284 7.73 -19.97 -22.63
C ARG A 284 6.27 -19.64 -22.36
N VAL A 285 5.48 -20.62 -21.93
CA VAL A 285 4.05 -20.44 -21.64
C VAL A 285 3.83 -19.42 -20.51
N ASN A 286 4.60 -19.47 -19.43
CA ASN A 286 4.49 -18.47 -18.36
C ASN A 286 4.86 -17.08 -18.86
N ARG A 287 5.91 -16.94 -19.67
CA ARG A 287 6.30 -15.65 -20.27
C ARG A 287 5.23 -15.10 -21.23
N TRP A 288 4.62 -15.97 -22.03
CA TRP A 288 3.57 -15.61 -23.00
C TRP A 288 2.31 -15.06 -22.33
N ARG A 289 1.94 -15.55 -21.14
CA ARG A 289 0.77 -15.06 -20.38
C ARG A 289 0.86 -13.56 -20.07
N TYR A 290 2.06 -13.03 -19.94
CA TYR A 290 2.30 -11.62 -19.61
C TYR A 290 2.78 -10.79 -20.81
N THR A 291 2.90 -11.40 -21.99
CA THR A 291 3.24 -10.66 -23.21
C THR A 291 1.96 -10.04 -23.78
N THR A 292 1.89 -8.72 -23.81
CA THR A 292 0.68 -7.96 -24.20
C THR A 292 0.12 -8.35 -25.57
N TRP A 293 0.96 -8.44 -26.60
CA TRP A 293 0.49 -8.81 -27.96
C TRP A 293 -0.09 -10.23 -28.01
N VAL A 294 0.51 -11.18 -27.26
CA VAL A 294 0.01 -12.57 -27.20
C VAL A 294 -1.35 -12.59 -26.51
N ARG A 295 -1.55 -11.82 -25.43
CA ARG A 295 -2.86 -11.69 -24.78
C ARG A 295 -3.90 -11.15 -25.76
N TRP A 296 -3.58 -10.10 -26.51
CA TRP A 296 -4.46 -9.54 -27.53
C TRP A 296 -4.81 -10.53 -28.63
N LEU A 297 -3.85 -11.32 -29.12
CA LEU A 297 -4.11 -12.39 -30.07
C LEU A 297 -5.10 -13.40 -29.49
N PHE A 298 -4.93 -13.85 -28.24
CA PHE A 298 -5.85 -14.79 -27.59
C PHE A 298 -7.25 -14.21 -27.39
N TYR A 299 -7.37 -12.91 -27.15
CA TYR A 299 -8.67 -12.23 -27.07
C TYR A 299 -9.34 -12.12 -28.44
N LEU A 300 -8.61 -11.69 -29.47
CA LEU A 300 -9.14 -11.53 -30.84
C LEU A 300 -9.56 -12.86 -31.48
N THR A 301 -8.81 -13.92 -31.21
CA THR A 301 -9.07 -15.26 -31.76
C THR A 301 -10.01 -16.10 -30.89
N PHE A 302 -10.50 -15.56 -29.77
CA PHE A 302 -11.29 -16.28 -28.75
C PHE A 302 -10.61 -17.53 -28.17
N LEU A 303 -9.31 -17.74 -28.41
CA LEU A 303 -8.53 -18.86 -27.87
C LEU A 303 -8.48 -18.88 -26.35
N TRP A 304 -8.73 -17.74 -25.70
CA TRP A 304 -8.79 -17.62 -24.24
C TRP A 304 -9.79 -18.60 -23.59
N ILE A 305 -10.88 -18.96 -24.30
CA ILE A 305 -11.91 -19.90 -23.81
C ILE A 305 -11.32 -21.30 -23.56
N PHE A 306 -10.38 -21.74 -24.40
CA PHE A 306 -9.72 -23.04 -24.27
C PHE A 306 -8.42 -22.96 -23.46
N ALA A 307 -7.68 -21.88 -23.65
CA ALA A 307 -6.39 -21.68 -23.02
C ALA A 307 -6.52 -21.53 -21.51
N TRP A 308 -7.52 -20.80 -21.03
CA TRP A 308 -7.65 -20.53 -19.60
C TRP A 308 -7.97 -21.79 -18.77
N PRO A 309 -8.96 -22.63 -19.14
CA PRO A 309 -9.15 -23.94 -18.52
C PRO A 309 -7.92 -24.83 -18.63
N TYR A 310 -7.29 -24.92 -19.80
CA TYR A 310 -6.09 -25.72 -19.99
C TYR A 310 -4.96 -25.29 -19.03
N LEU A 311 -4.68 -24.00 -18.94
CA LEU A 311 -3.66 -23.45 -18.06
C LEU A 311 -4.03 -23.67 -16.59
N PHE A 312 -5.31 -23.55 -16.23
CA PHE A 312 -5.79 -23.82 -14.88
C PHE A 312 -5.54 -25.29 -14.48
N PHE A 313 -5.95 -26.27 -15.29
CA PHE A 313 -5.79 -27.69 -14.99
C PHE A 313 -4.35 -28.20 -15.11
N ARG A 314 -3.51 -27.57 -15.94
CA ARG A 314 -2.12 -28.01 -16.13
C ARG A 314 -1.16 -27.38 -15.11
N THR A 315 -1.49 -26.23 -14.54
CA THR A 315 -0.59 -25.52 -13.61
C THR A 315 -0.63 -26.17 -12.22
N LYS A 316 0.50 -26.72 -11.77
CA LYS A 316 0.66 -27.20 -10.40
C LYS A 316 1.02 -26.04 -9.48
N ARG A 317 0.24 -25.79 -8.44
CA ARG A 317 0.48 -24.67 -7.52
C ARG A 317 0.96 -25.17 -6.17
N TYR A 318 1.96 -24.50 -5.62
CA TYR A 318 2.54 -24.74 -4.30
C TYR A 318 2.27 -23.49 -3.45
N GLU A 319 1.07 -23.42 -2.87
CA GLU A 319 0.63 -22.38 -1.95
C GLU A 319 0.87 -22.89 -0.52
N VAL A 320 2.15 -23.05 -0.15
CA VAL A 320 2.56 -23.79 1.06
C VAL A 320 3.36 -22.95 2.05
N VAL A 321 3.68 -21.71 1.71
CA VAL A 321 4.50 -20.83 2.54
C VAL A 321 3.73 -19.56 2.88
N GLU A 322 3.64 -19.29 4.17
CA GLU A 322 2.97 -18.13 4.73
C GLU A 322 3.98 -17.38 5.62
N ALA A 323 4.24 -16.12 5.33
CA ALA A 323 5.02 -15.23 6.19
C ALA A 323 4.04 -14.42 7.05
N GLU A 324 3.96 -14.74 8.34
CA GLU A 324 3.10 -14.03 9.28
C GLU A 324 3.80 -12.77 9.81
N TRP A 325 3.09 -11.65 9.71
CA TRP A 325 3.45 -10.33 10.22
C TRP A 325 2.43 -9.90 11.29
N PRO A 326 2.56 -10.41 12.52
CA PRO A 326 1.63 -10.12 13.59
C PRO A 326 1.70 -8.67 14.05
N PHE A 327 0.59 -7.94 13.93
CA PHE A 327 0.38 -6.62 14.53
C PHE A 327 0.19 -6.72 16.05
N SER A 328 -0.50 -7.77 16.51
CA SER A 328 -0.58 -8.14 17.92
C SER A 328 -0.49 -9.64 18.12
N ARG A 329 -0.08 -10.05 19.32
CA ARG A 329 -0.02 -11.46 19.75
C ARG A 329 -0.81 -11.63 21.04
N ARG A 330 -1.49 -12.76 21.19
CA ARG A 330 -2.16 -13.11 22.45
C ARG A 330 -1.09 -13.47 23.48
N LYS A 331 -0.93 -12.63 24.51
CA LYS A 331 -0.02 -12.86 25.63
C LYS A 331 -0.60 -13.95 26.52
N ARG A 332 0.12 -15.07 26.65
CA ARG A 332 -0.22 -16.15 27.58
C ARG A 332 0.62 -16.03 28.84
N ASP A 333 -0.02 -16.26 29.98
CA ASP A 333 0.67 -16.35 31.26
C ASP A 333 1.64 -17.54 31.24
N PRO A 334 2.95 -17.35 31.48
CA PRO A 334 3.90 -18.45 31.55
C PRO A 334 3.57 -19.47 32.66
N GLN A 335 2.88 -19.07 33.74
CA GLN A 335 2.56 -19.97 34.85
C GLN A 335 1.22 -20.70 34.67
N THR A 336 0.21 -20.01 34.13
CA THR A 336 -1.17 -20.53 34.08
C THR A 336 -1.59 -20.98 32.68
N GLY A 337 -0.83 -20.63 31.64
CA GLY A 337 -1.18 -20.89 30.24
C GLY A 337 -2.42 -20.15 29.73
N LYS A 338 -3.11 -19.40 30.60
CA LYS A 338 -4.28 -18.57 30.28
C LYS A 338 -3.87 -17.36 29.46
N VAL A 339 -4.74 -16.95 28.54
CA VAL A 339 -4.56 -15.71 27.78
C VAL A 339 -4.85 -14.54 28.73
N VAL A 340 -3.83 -13.75 29.06
CA VAL A 340 -3.91 -12.63 30.02
C VAL A 340 -4.21 -11.31 29.31
N GLY A 341 -3.81 -11.18 28.05
CA GLY A 341 -4.04 -9.97 27.27
C GLY A 341 -3.46 -10.05 25.87
N ARG A 342 -3.33 -8.89 25.21
CA ARG A 342 -2.65 -8.76 23.93
C ARG A 342 -1.38 -7.95 24.07
N GLU A 343 -0.36 -8.36 23.34
CA GLU A 343 0.89 -7.65 23.19
C GLU A 343 0.93 -7.08 21.78
N TYR A 344 1.12 -5.77 21.66
CA TYR A 344 1.19 -5.06 20.39
C TYR A 344 2.65 -4.82 20.01
N VAL A 345 2.95 -4.77 18.71
CA VAL A 345 4.32 -4.48 18.25
C VAL A 345 4.73 -3.06 18.63
N THR A 346 3.85 -2.08 18.37
CA THR A 346 4.10 -0.64 18.62
C THR A 346 2.93 0.03 19.30
N VAL A 347 1.78 0.09 18.63
CA VAL A 347 0.57 0.80 19.06
C VAL A 347 -0.63 -0.12 19.08
N SER A 348 -1.56 0.13 20.00
CA SER A 348 -2.87 -0.52 19.97
C SER A 348 -3.79 0.13 18.92
N GLU A 349 -4.85 -0.56 18.51
CA GLU A 349 -5.84 -0.02 17.57
C GLU A 349 -6.53 1.24 18.12
N ASP A 350 -6.77 1.28 19.44
CA ASP A 350 -7.35 2.46 20.11
C ASP A 350 -6.39 3.66 20.06
N GLN A 351 -5.10 3.44 20.29
CA GLN A 351 -4.09 4.49 20.22
C GLN A 351 -3.90 4.98 18.77
N TRP A 352 -3.90 4.05 17.82
CA TRP A 352 -3.85 4.39 16.40
C TRP A 352 -5.06 5.23 15.97
N TYR A 353 -6.27 4.84 16.40
CA TYR A 353 -7.47 5.62 16.15
C TYR A 353 -7.37 7.02 16.74
N ASN A 354 -6.98 7.16 18.00
CA ASN A 354 -6.87 8.48 18.66
C ASN A 354 -5.84 9.39 17.97
N MET A 355 -4.75 8.82 17.45
CA MET A 355 -3.77 9.55 16.65
C MET A 355 -4.37 10.06 15.33
N TRP A 356 -5.10 9.22 14.60
CA TRP A 356 -5.58 9.54 13.25
C TRP A 356 -6.97 10.14 13.16
N ALA A 357 -7.80 10.04 14.20
CA ALA A 357 -9.20 10.45 14.16
C ALA A 357 -9.39 11.91 13.69
N ARG A 358 -8.55 12.83 14.16
CA ARG A 358 -8.58 14.24 13.74
C ARG A 358 -8.23 14.43 12.26
N ALA A 359 -7.15 13.78 11.80
CA ALA A 359 -6.72 13.86 10.41
C ALA A 359 -7.76 13.25 9.47
N ILE A 360 -8.37 12.12 9.87
CA ILE A 360 -9.45 11.46 9.12
C ILE A 360 -10.68 12.38 9.06
N TYR A 361 -11.12 12.94 10.19
CA TYR A 361 -12.26 13.87 10.24
C TYR A 361 -12.06 15.05 9.28
N ARG A 362 -10.86 15.65 9.30
CA ARG A 362 -10.50 16.75 8.41
C ARG A 362 -10.47 16.31 6.95
N GLY A 363 -9.87 15.16 6.64
CA GLY A 363 -9.82 14.62 5.28
C GLY A 363 -11.22 14.36 4.70
N ILE A 364 -12.16 13.91 5.53
CA ILE A 364 -13.57 13.73 5.14
C ILE A 364 -14.23 15.08 4.84
N MET A 365 -14.05 16.07 5.72
CA MET A 365 -14.62 17.41 5.52
C MET A 365 -14.07 18.11 4.28
N GLU A 366 -12.79 17.91 3.98
CA GLU A 366 -12.13 18.40 2.76
C GLU A 366 -12.48 17.56 1.52
N ARG A 367 -13.27 16.48 1.65
CA ARG A 367 -13.63 15.55 0.56
C ARG A 367 -12.42 15.00 -0.19
N ARG A 368 -11.33 14.73 0.54
CA ARG A 368 -10.08 14.25 -0.07
C ARG A 368 -10.22 12.85 -0.62
N GLN A 369 -9.47 12.60 -1.69
CA GLN A 369 -9.28 11.29 -2.30
C GLN A 369 -7.78 11.04 -2.40
N GLY A 370 -7.25 10.09 -1.64
CA GLY A 370 -5.83 9.82 -1.58
C GLY A 370 -5.36 9.22 -0.27
N GLU A 371 -4.04 9.08 -0.16
CA GLU A 371 -3.37 8.65 1.06
C GLU A 371 -3.22 9.82 2.03
N LEU A 372 -3.50 9.57 3.32
CA LEU A 372 -3.23 10.52 4.39
C LEU A 372 -1.81 10.32 4.89
N ASP A 373 -1.04 11.40 4.83
CA ASP A 373 0.38 11.37 5.13
C ASP A 373 0.68 11.94 6.51
N GLN A 374 1.96 11.85 6.89
CA GLN A 374 2.52 12.50 8.05
C GLN A 374 2.18 14.00 8.15
N ARG A 375 2.09 14.68 7.00
CA ARG A 375 1.76 16.11 6.94
C ARG A 375 0.36 16.36 7.48
N ASP A 376 -0.63 15.55 7.08
CA ASP A 376 -2.00 15.68 7.55
C ASP A 376 -2.10 15.40 9.06
N LEU A 377 -1.29 14.47 9.57
CA LEU A 377 -1.20 14.18 11.00
C LEU A 377 -0.60 15.37 11.80
N ARG A 378 0.44 16.02 11.28
CA ARG A 378 1.04 17.21 11.90
C ARG A 378 0.10 18.42 11.83
N ASP A 379 -0.57 18.61 10.70
CA ASP A 379 -1.51 19.71 10.50
C ASP A 379 -2.76 19.56 11.37
N ALA A 380 -3.16 18.33 11.70
CA ALA A 380 -4.23 18.04 12.64
C ALA A 380 -3.82 18.31 14.11
N ASP A 381 -2.53 18.23 14.44
CA ASP A 381 -2.02 18.50 15.80
C ASP A 381 -1.68 19.99 16.04
N GLY A 382 -1.26 20.71 15.00
CA GLY A 382 -0.82 22.11 15.08
C GLY A 382 -1.92 23.16 15.28
N ARG A 383 -3.18 22.84 14.99
CA ARG A 383 -4.34 23.74 15.22
C ARG A 383 -5.06 23.37 16.52
N GLN A 384 -4.50 23.79 17.65
CA GLN A 384 -5.18 23.74 18.94
C GLN A 384 -6.14 24.91 19.09
N ASP A 385 -7.37 24.73 18.60
CA ASP A 385 -8.54 25.40 19.18
C ASP A 385 -9.40 24.34 19.87
N THR A 386 -9.81 24.66 21.09
CA THR A 386 -10.14 23.79 22.23
C THR A 386 -11.45 23.01 22.14
N SER A 387 -12.00 22.75 20.94
CA SER A 387 -13.34 22.14 20.78
C SER A 387 -13.35 20.63 20.56
N PHE A 388 -12.20 20.00 20.29
CA PHE A 388 -12.13 18.57 19.91
C PHE A 388 -11.64 17.65 21.05
N GLU A 389 -11.23 18.20 22.20
CA GLU A 389 -10.90 17.39 23.39
C GLU A 389 -12.15 16.84 24.10
N ASP A 390 -13.27 17.57 24.07
CA ASP A 390 -14.55 17.12 24.66
C ASP A 390 -15.14 15.87 23.97
N VAL A 391 -14.80 15.64 22.69
CA VAL A 391 -15.29 14.50 21.90
C VAL A 391 -14.41 13.24 22.10
N LEU A 392 -13.18 13.40 22.60
CA LEU A 392 -12.19 12.32 22.77
C LEU A 392 -11.81 12.08 24.23
N ALA A 393 -12.75 12.34 25.16
CA ALA A 393 -12.56 12.15 26.59
C ALA A 393 -12.03 10.73 26.92
N GLY A 394 -10.75 10.65 27.28
CA GLY A 394 -10.14 9.38 27.68
C GLY A 394 -8.61 9.30 27.78
N MET A 395 -7.84 10.27 27.28
CA MET A 395 -6.36 10.23 27.38
C MET A 395 -5.75 11.62 27.57
N ASP A 396 -4.69 11.69 28.39
CA ASP A 396 -3.91 12.91 28.63
C ASP A 396 -3.26 13.41 27.32
N GLY A 397 -3.51 14.67 26.95
CA GLY A 397 -3.05 15.27 25.68
C GLY A 397 -1.52 15.29 25.48
N GLU A 398 -0.74 15.05 26.52
CA GLU A 398 0.72 14.90 26.43
C GLU A 398 1.12 13.51 25.88
N THR A 399 0.40 12.46 26.26
CA THR A 399 0.66 11.09 25.80
C THR A 399 0.34 10.91 24.33
N THR A 400 -0.73 11.55 23.85
CA THR A 400 -1.13 11.52 22.44
C THR A 400 -0.12 12.25 21.55
N ARG A 401 0.41 13.41 21.99
CA ARG A 401 1.47 14.15 21.29
C ARG A 401 2.77 13.33 21.15
N GLY A 402 3.17 12.63 22.20
CA GLY A 402 4.33 11.73 22.16
C GLY A 402 4.15 10.61 21.13
N LEU A 403 2.96 10.01 21.09
CA LEU A 403 2.61 8.95 20.14
C LEU A 403 2.53 9.45 18.70
N VAL A 404 1.96 10.63 18.47
CA VAL A 404 1.94 11.31 17.16
C VAL A 404 3.38 11.55 16.67
N ARG A 405 4.27 12.12 17.49
CA ARG A 405 5.67 12.35 17.12
C ARG A 405 6.39 11.05 16.76
N ALA A 406 6.16 9.98 17.50
CA ALA A 406 6.72 8.66 17.22
C ALA A 406 6.18 8.06 15.91
N GLY A 407 4.87 8.12 15.68
CA GLY A 407 4.22 7.65 14.45
C GLY A 407 4.65 8.45 13.22
N VAL A 408 4.80 9.76 13.36
CA VAL A 408 5.39 10.67 12.38
C VAL A 408 6.79 10.18 12.02
N SER A 409 7.70 10.01 13.00
CA SER A 409 9.06 9.51 12.73
C SER A 409 9.07 8.15 12.02
N ALA A 410 8.19 7.24 12.45
CA ALA A 410 8.05 5.90 11.86
C ALA A 410 7.67 5.95 10.37
N MET A 411 6.68 6.77 10.02
CA MET A 411 6.19 6.93 8.65
C MET A 411 7.28 7.48 7.71
N ASN A 412 8.07 8.46 8.17
CA ASN A 412 9.16 9.03 7.38
C ASN A 412 10.20 7.98 6.98
N VAL A 413 10.47 7.02 7.86
CA VAL A 413 11.45 5.97 7.61
C VAL A 413 10.91 4.98 6.59
N VAL A 414 9.62 4.62 6.69
CA VAL A 414 8.95 3.78 5.68
C VAL A 414 8.98 4.45 4.31
N ASN A 415 8.54 5.70 4.20
CA ASN A 415 8.52 6.43 2.92
C ASN A 415 9.92 6.59 2.30
N ARG A 416 10.97 6.71 3.14
CA ARG A 416 12.36 6.77 2.67
C ARG A 416 12.85 5.43 2.12
N HIS A 417 12.40 4.30 2.67
CA HIS A 417 12.89 2.97 2.31
C HIS A 417 12.06 2.25 1.25
N PHE A 418 10.76 2.51 1.20
CA PHE A 418 9.81 1.83 0.30
C PHE A 418 9.29 2.75 -0.82
N GLY A 419 9.82 3.97 -0.90
CA GLY A 419 9.36 4.97 -1.87
C GLY A 419 7.98 5.54 -1.54
N TRP A 420 7.63 6.63 -2.22
CA TRP A 420 6.31 7.26 -2.17
C TRP A 420 5.92 7.70 -3.59
N GLY A 421 4.62 7.72 -3.90
CA GLY A 421 4.11 8.19 -5.20
C GLY A 421 4.17 7.17 -6.34
N GLY A 422 4.09 5.87 -6.06
CA GLY A 422 3.86 4.88 -7.11
C GLY A 422 2.50 5.12 -7.77
N ASP A 423 2.45 5.02 -9.11
CA ASP A 423 1.21 5.18 -9.87
C ASP A 423 0.18 4.13 -9.40
N CYS A 424 -0.95 4.58 -8.87
CA CYS A 424 -2.05 3.73 -8.43
C CYS A 424 -3.10 3.50 -9.53
#